data_AF-A0A7W0ZW41-F1
#
_entry.id   AF-A0A7W0ZW41-F1
#
_cell.length_a   1.000
_cell.length_b   1.000
_cell.length_c   1.000
_cell.angle_alpha   90.00
_cell.angle_beta   90.00
_cell.angle_gamma   90.00
#
_symmetry.space_group_name_H-M   'P 1'
#
loop_
_entity.id
_entity.type
_entity.pdbx_description
1 polymer ?
#
loop_
_entity_poly.entity_id
_entity_poly.type
_entity_poly.pdbx_seq_one_letter_code
_entity_poly.pdbx_strand_id
1 'polypeptide(L)'
;MKRNERDPGQPIHPVLLGAPLALFVATIALQLALLQTGNTFYFRAAMIANITGVVIAMIAVIPNATGVKHAVANSLTVALFAASSVLLLRSYSTGDLYVHLPLALGMIGIVAMASAATLGYALPDVLRSTRSSRALARRNLGAPLTTEL
;
A
#
# COMPACT_ATOMS: atom_id res chain seq x y z
N MET A 1 -15.12 -12.76 -38.77
CA MET A 1 -15.60 -11.89 -37.67
C MET A 1 -14.62 -11.96 -36.52
N LYS A 2 -13.78 -10.93 -36.34
CA LYS A 2 -12.84 -10.83 -35.21
C LYS A 2 -13.63 -10.43 -33.97
N ARG A 3 -13.64 -11.26 -32.92
CA ARG A 3 -14.16 -10.86 -31.62
C ARG A 3 -13.23 -9.77 -31.09
N ASN A 4 -13.81 -8.62 -30.78
CA ASN A 4 -13.14 -7.61 -29.97
C ASN A 4 -12.92 -8.22 -28.58
N GLU A 5 -11.75 -8.78 -28.36
CA GLU A 5 -11.22 -9.06 -27.03
C GLU A 5 -11.09 -7.71 -26.33
N ARG A 6 -12.12 -7.31 -25.59
CA ARG A 6 -11.94 -6.33 -24.52
C ARG A 6 -10.94 -6.96 -23.57
N ASP A 7 -9.71 -6.49 -23.61
CA ASP A 7 -8.67 -6.85 -22.66
C ASP A 7 -9.21 -6.54 -21.24
N PRO A 8 -9.62 -7.55 -20.45
CA PRO A 8 -10.23 -7.34 -19.15
C PRO A 8 -9.10 -7.14 -18.14
N GLY A 9 -8.33 -6.06 -18.30
CA GLY A 9 -6.97 -6.08 -17.77
C GLY A 9 -6.31 -4.75 -17.53
N GLN A 10 -6.99 -3.60 -17.62
CA GLN A 10 -6.40 -2.39 -17.05
C GLN A 10 -6.51 -2.49 -15.52
N PRO A 11 -5.37 -2.63 -14.79
CA PRO A 11 -5.41 -2.75 -13.34
C PRO A 11 -5.97 -1.45 -12.78
N ILE A 12 -7.21 -1.51 -12.30
CA ILE A 12 -7.89 -0.41 -11.59
C ILE A 12 -7.23 -0.17 -10.21
N HIS A 13 -6.24 -0.99 -9.85
CA HIS A 13 -5.67 -1.11 -8.51
C HIS A 13 -4.56 -0.13 -8.10
N PRO A 14 -3.71 0.46 -8.97
CA PRO A 14 -2.61 1.31 -8.50
C PRO A 14 -3.08 2.64 -7.91
N VAL A 15 -4.15 3.22 -8.47
CA VAL A 15 -4.62 4.56 -8.08
C VAL A 15 -5.26 4.54 -6.69
N LEU A 16 -6.00 3.48 -6.37
CA LEU A 16 -6.65 3.30 -5.05
C LEU A 16 -5.63 3.15 -3.90
N LEU A 17 -4.40 2.71 -4.20
CA LEU A 17 -3.29 2.64 -3.24
C LEU A 17 -2.50 3.96 -3.17
N GLY A 18 -2.41 4.72 -4.27
CA GLY A 18 -1.69 5.99 -4.31
C GLY A 18 -2.39 7.10 -3.51
N ALA A 19 -3.72 7.16 -3.55
CA ALA A 19 -4.50 8.17 -2.84
C ALA A 19 -4.27 8.19 -1.30
N PRO A 20 -4.39 7.07 -0.57
CA PRO A 20 -4.13 7.08 0.87
C PRO A 20 -2.66 7.37 1.20
N LEU A 21 -1.72 6.91 0.35
CA LEU A 21 -0.31 7.22 0.53
C LEU A 21 -0.04 8.73 0.45
N ALA A 22 -0.61 9.42 -0.53
CA ALA A 22 -0.47 10.87 -0.66
C ALA A 22 -1.03 11.60 0.56
N LEU A 23 -2.15 11.14 1.11
CA LEU A 23 -2.75 11.70 2.32
C LEU A 23 -1.90 11.47 3.57
N PHE A 24 -1.30 10.29 3.71
CA PHE A 24 -0.38 10.00 4.82
C PHE A 24 0.90 10.84 4.76
N VAL A 25 1.47 11.04 3.57
CA VAL A 25 2.59 11.96 3.37
C VAL A 25 2.19 13.39 3.72
N ALA A 26 0.99 13.83 3.29
CA ALA A 26 0.46 15.14 3.63
C ALA A 26 0.28 15.31 5.15
N THR A 27 -0.20 14.29 5.87
CA THR A 27 -0.28 14.31 7.34
C THR A 27 1.07 14.60 7.98
N ILE A 28 2.13 13.91 7.56
CA ILE A 28 3.48 14.12 8.12
C ILE A 28 3.98 15.52 7.79
N ALA A 29 3.82 15.97 6.54
CA ALA A 29 4.21 17.33 6.14
C ALA A 29 3.48 18.41 6.97
N LEU A 30 2.19 18.21 7.23
CA LEU A 30 1.38 19.12 8.06
C LEU A 30 1.80 19.08 9.54
N GLN A 31 2.15 17.91 10.07
CA GLN A 31 2.70 17.79 11.43
C GLN A 31 4.05 18.49 11.57
N LEU A 32 4.91 18.41 10.55
CA LEU A 32 6.18 19.15 10.51
C LEU A 32 5.93 20.66 10.40
N ALA A 33 4.98 21.09 9.59
CA ALA A 33 4.56 22.49 9.50
C ALA A 33 4.00 23.01 10.84
N LEU A 34 3.27 22.18 11.59
CA LEU A 34 2.82 22.50 12.94
C LEU A 34 4.01 22.70 13.88
N LEU A 35 5.02 21.82 13.86
CA LEU A 35 6.23 21.97 14.69
C LEU A 35 6.97 23.27 14.38
N GLN A 36 7.00 23.69 13.12
CA GLN A 36 7.68 24.91 12.71
C GLN A 36 6.89 26.19 13.05
N THR A 37 5.57 26.17 12.92
CA THR A 37 4.74 27.39 12.99
C THR A 37 3.96 27.53 14.29
N GLY A 38 3.74 26.44 15.02
CA GLY A 38 2.86 26.40 16.20
C GLY A 38 1.37 26.64 15.88
N ASN A 39 0.97 26.72 14.61
CA ASN A 39 -0.39 27.08 14.24
C ASN A 39 -1.33 25.86 14.21
N THR A 40 -2.40 25.94 15.01
CA THR A 40 -3.45 24.91 15.13
C THR A 40 -4.17 24.58 13.82
N PHE A 41 -4.13 25.46 12.83
CA PHE A 41 -4.60 25.16 11.47
C PHE A 41 -3.94 23.90 10.90
N TYR A 42 -2.61 23.79 11.02
CA TYR A 42 -1.87 22.63 10.50
C TYR A 42 -2.20 21.35 11.28
N PHE A 43 -2.46 21.47 12.59
CA PHE A 43 -2.92 20.34 13.40
C PHE A 43 -4.26 19.79 12.91
N ARG A 44 -5.25 20.67 12.67
CA ARG A 44 -6.58 20.28 12.15
C ARG A 44 -6.47 19.68 10.75
N ALA A 45 -5.67 20.30 9.88
CA ALA A 45 -5.44 19.78 8.54
C ALA A 45 -4.78 18.40 8.56
N ALA A 46 -3.76 18.20 9.41
CA ALA A 46 -3.09 16.91 9.57
C ALA A 46 -4.04 15.82 10.05
N MET A 47 -4.90 16.15 11.03
CA MET A 47 -5.92 15.24 11.56
C MET A 47 -6.92 14.82 10.48
N ILE A 48 -7.48 15.78 9.73
CA ILE A 48 -8.43 15.49 8.65
C ILE A 48 -7.76 14.64 7.57
N ALA A 49 -6.56 15.02 7.11
CA ALA A 49 -5.81 14.27 6.11
C ALA A 49 -5.55 12.82 6.55
N ASN A 50 -5.18 12.60 7.81
CA ASN A 50 -4.91 11.27 8.34
C ASN A 50 -6.18 10.42 8.35
N ILE A 51 -7.28 10.96 8.89
CA ILE A 51 -8.57 10.26 8.96
C ILE A 51 -9.06 9.90 7.56
N THR A 52 -9.02 10.84 6.61
CA THR A 52 -9.39 10.58 5.21
C THR A 52 -8.50 9.51 4.59
N GLY A 53 -7.19 9.55 4.85
CA GLY A 53 -6.24 8.53 4.39
C GLY A 53 -6.58 7.14 4.91
N VAL A 54 -6.88 7.01 6.20
CA VAL A 54 -7.29 5.74 6.82
C VAL A 54 -8.58 5.21 6.21
N VAL A 55 -9.60 6.06 6.03
CA VAL A 55 -10.89 5.66 5.44
C VAL A 55 -10.71 5.15 4.01
N ILE A 56 -9.97 5.87 3.17
CA ILE A 56 -9.69 5.44 1.79
C ILE A 56 -8.88 4.15 1.78
N ALA A 57 -7.88 4.03 2.66
CA ALA A 57 -7.08 2.81 2.76
C ALA A 57 -7.91 1.59 3.17
N MET A 58 -8.89 1.75 4.08
CA MET A 58 -9.82 0.68 4.45
C MET A 58 -10.68 0.24 3.25
N ILE A 59 -11.19 1.18 2.46
CA ILE A 59 -11.95 0.86 1.24
C ILE A 59 -11.05 0.12 0.23
N ALA A 60 -9.78 0.53 0.10
CA ALA A 60 -8.82 -0.09 -0.80
C ALA A 60 -8.41 -1.52 -0.40
N VAL A 61 -8.61 -1.93 0.85
CA VAL A 61 -8.35 -3.31 1.31
C VAL A 61 -9.40 -4.30 0.78
N ILE A 62 -10.64 -3.87 0.57
CA ILE A 62 -11.76 -4.74 0.14
C ILE A 62 -11.44 -5.56 -1.13
N PRO A 63 -10.93 -4.98 -2.23
CA PRO A 63 -10.62 -5.75 -3.43
C PRO A 63 -9.32 -6.58 -3.37
N ASN A 64 -8.47 -6.38 -2.36
CA ASN A 64 -7.10 -6.94 -2.31
C ASN A 64 -7.01 -8.32 -1.62
N ALA A 65 -8.12 -9.04 -1.47
CA ALA A 65 -8.17 -10.35 -0.79
C ALA A 65 -7.43 -11.49 -1.52
N THR A 66 -6.81 -11.23 -2.67
CA THR A 66 -6.18 -12.25 -3.53
C THR A 66 -4.77 -12.67 -3.09
N GLY A 67 -4.19 -12.07 -2.04
CA GLY A 67 -2.86 -12.46 -1.52
C GLY A 67 -2.64 -12.14 -0.05
N VAL A 68 -2.60 -13.19 0.80
CA VAL A 68 -2.46 -13.08 2.28
C VAL A 68 -1.25 -12.24 2.70
N LYS A 69 -0.10 -12.37 2.02
CA LYS A 69 1.13 -11.64 2.38
C LYS A 69 1.03 -10.14 2.11
N HIS A 70 0.35 -9.73 1.04
CA HIS A 70 0.18 -8.31 0.69
C HIS A 70 -0.91 -7.66 1.54
N ALA A 71 -1.96 -8.41 1.85
CA ALA A 71 -3.03 -7.95 2.75
C ALA A 71 -2.50 -7.62 4.16
N VAL A 72 -1.60 -8.43 4.71
CA VAL A 72 -1.05 -8.23 6.07
C VAL A 72 -0.16 -6.99 6.17
N ALA A 73 0.69 -6.73 5.18
CA ALA A 73 1.57 -5.57 5.22
C ALA A 73 0.79 -4.25 5.07
N ASN A 74 -0.28 -4.27 4.27
CA ASN A 74 -1.14 -3.11 4.10
C ASN A 74 -2.02 -2.88 5.34
N SER A 75 -2.54 -3.94 5.96
CA SER A 75 -3.35 -3.81 7.18
C SER A 75 -2.55 -3.30 8.37
N LEU A 76 -1.28 -3.69 8.51
CA LEU A 76 -0.39 -3.15 9.55
C LEU A 76 -0.20 -1.63 9.39
N THR A 77 0.01 -1.16 8.15
CA THR A 77 0.15 0.27 7.86
C THR A 77 -1.13 1.04 8.20
N VAL A 78 -2.29 0.50 7.80
CA VAL A 78 -3.59 1.09 8.14
C VAL A 78 -3.78 1.15 9.66
N ALA A 79 -3.39 0.11 10.39
CA ALA A 79 -3.48 0.08 11.85
C ALA A 79 -2.58 1.15 12.52
N LEU A 80 -1.36 1.35 12.02
CA LEU A 80 -0.43 2.39 12.49
C LEU A 80 -1.01 3.80 12.29
N PHE A 81 -1.55 4.09 11.11
CA PHE A 81 -2.17 5.38 10.82
C PHE A 81 -3.51 5.59 11.54
N ALA A 82 -4.29 4.52 11.77
CA ALA A 82 -5.48 4.56 12.60
C ALA A 82 -5.15 4.88 14.06
N ALA A 83 -4.10 4.26 14.63
CA ALA A 83 -3.62 4.59 15.97
C ALA A 83 -3.15 6.06 16.05
N SER A 84 -2.42 6.54 15.03
CA SER A 84 -2.02 7.95 14.93
C SER A 84 -3.24 8.89 14.85
N SER A 85 -4.30 8.49 14.15
CA SER A 85 -5.56 9.27 14.08
C SER A 85 -6.25 9.37 15.45
N VAL A 86 -6.31 8.27 16.21
CA VAL A 86 -6.88 8.27 17.57
C VAL A 86 -6.10 9.19 18.50
N LEU A 87 -4.77 9.19 18.40
CA LEU A 87 -3.93 10.07 19.21
C LEU A 87 -4.11 11.55 18.84
N LEU A 88 -4.23 11.87 17.55
CA LEU A 88 -4.53 13.24 17.10
C LEU A 88 -5.92 13.69 17.58
N LEU A 89 -6.94 12.84 17.48
CA LEU A 89 -8.29 13.13 17.98
C LEU A 89 -8.30 13.37 19.50
N ARG A 90 -7.57 12.56 20.27
CA ARG A 90 -7.44 12.72 21.72
C ARG A 90 -6.69 14.00 22.10
N SER A 91 -5.62 14.30 21.39
CA SER A 91 -4.84 15.53 21.57
C SER A 91 -5.71 16.76 21.27
N TYR A 92 -6.54 16.68 20.22
CA TYR A 92 -7.50 17.73 19.89
C TYR A 92 -8.53 17.96 21.00
N SER A 93 -9.10 16.88 21.57
CA SER A 93 -10.15 16.99 22.58
C SER A 93 -9.64 17.43 23.95
N THR A 94 -8.39 17.10 24.28
CA THR A 94 -7.74 17.51 25.53
C THR A 94 -7.11 18.90 25.47
N GLY A 95 -6.95 19.47 24.27
CA GLY A 95 -6.29 20.75 24.04
C GLY A 95 -4.76 20.68 24.12
N ASP A 96 -4.20 19.50 24.41
CA ASP A 96 -2.76 19.26 24.43
C ASP A 96 -2.29 18.90 23.01
N LEU A 97 -1.57 19.81 22.35
CA LEU A 97 -1.13 19.67 20.96
C LEU A 97 0.12 18.77 20.83
N TYR A 98 0.05 17.58 21.42
CA TYR A 98 1.16 16.64 21.45
C TYR A 98 1.35 15.93 20.11
N VAL A 99 2.23 16.47 19.25
CA VAL A 99 2.43 15.98 17.87
C VAL A 99 3.54 14.92 17.73
N HIS A 100 4.42 14.76 18.71
CA HIS A 100 5.60 13.90 18.59
C HIS A 100 5.27 12.41 18.43
N LEU A 101 4.31 11.89 19.21
CA LEU A 101 3.90 10.48 19.13
C LEU A 101 3.22 10.15 17.79
N PRO A 102 2.19 10.91 17.35
CA PRO A 102 1.57 10.70 16.04
C PRO A 102 2.54 10.79 14.87
N LEU A 103 3.53 11.69 14.95
CA LEU A 103 4.57 11.86 13.92
C LEU A 103 5.49 10.64 13.84
N ALA A 104 5.97 10.15 14.99
CA ALA A 104 6.81 8.95 15.03
C ALA A 104 6.08 7.72 14.46
N LEU A 105 4.81 7.52 14.83
CA LEU A 105 3.95 6.47 14.28
C LEU A 105 3.76 6.61 12.77
N GLY A 106 3.54 7.84 12.27
CA GLY A 106 3.41 8.11 10.84
C GLY A 106 4.68 7.77 10.06
N MET A 107 5.85 8.16 10.57
CA MET A 107 7.15 7.84 9.94
C MET A 107 7.38 6.34 9.86
N ILE A 108 7.13 5.60 10.94
CA ILE A 108 7.23 4.13 10.96
C ILE A 108 6.24 3.52 9.96
N GLY A 109 5.02 4.05 9.89
CA GLY A 109 4.00 3.64 8.93
C GLY A 109 4.44 3.79 7.48
N ILE A 110 5.03 4.93 7.10
CA ILE A 110 5.54 5.14 5.73
C ILE A 110 6.68 4.16 5.41
N VAL A 111 7.62 3.95 6.33
CA VAL A 111 8.73 3.01 6.12
C VAL A 111 8.22 1.59 5.93
N ALA A 112 7.24 1.16 6.74
CA ALA A 112 6.59 -0.13 6.60
C ALA A 112 5.88 -0.27 5.24
N MET A 113 5.16 0.77 4.82
CA MET A 113 4.44 0.78 3.54
C MET A 113 5.39 0.75 2.34
N ALA A 114 6.49 1.50 2.38
CA ALA A 114 7.52 1.47 1.33
C ALA A 114 8.19 0.09 1.24
N SER A 115 8.47 -0.53 2.38
CA SER A 115 9.00 -1.90 2.45
C SER A 115 8.02 -2.93 1.88
N ALA A 116 6.72 -2.78 2.17
CA ALA A 116 5.68 -3.61 1.60
C ALA A 116 5.55 -3.46 0.08
N ALA A 117 5.66 -2.22 -0.41
CA ALA A 117 5.59 -1.91 -1.84
C ALA A 117 6.73 -2.56 -2.61
N THR A 118 7.97 -2.46 -2.12
CA THR A 118 9.15 -3.07 -2.77
C THR A 118 9.05 -4.61 -2.84
N LEU A 119 8.54 -5.27 -1.80
CA LEU A 119 8.29 -6.70 -1.80
C LEU A 119 7.20 -7.13 -2.80
N GLY A 120 6.23 -6.27 -3.08
CA GLY A 120 5.18 -6.53 -4.07
C GLY A 120 5.69 -6.57 -5.51
N TYR A 121 6.68 -5.74 -5.85
CA TYR A 121 7.27 -5.72 -7.19
C TYR A 121 8.17 -6.93 -7.49
N ALA A 122 8.68 -7.63 -6.46
CA ALA A 122 9.62 -8.74 -6.66
C ALA A 122 8.93 -10.09 -7.00
N LEU A 123 7.65 -10.27 -6.68
CA LEU A 123 6.96 -11.56 -6.86
C LEU A 123 6.64 -11.96 -8.33
N PRO A 124 6.24 -11.04 -9.23
CA PRO A 124 5.89 -11.39 -10.60
C PRO A 124 7.06 -11.99 -11.40
N ASP A 125 8.28 -11.50 -11.16
CA ASP A 125 9.46 -11.93 -11.91
C ASP A 125 9.88 -13.36 -11.57
N VAL A 126 9.81 -13.72 -10.28
CA VAL A 126 10.12 -15.08 -9.81
C VAL A 126 9.10 -16.10 -10.33
N LEU A 127 7.80 -15.76 -10.32
CA LEU A 127 6.74 -16.65 -10.82
C LEU A 127 6.76 -16.79 -12.35
N ARG A 128 7.16 -15.74 -13.06
CA ARG A 128 7.32 -15.78 -14.52
C ARG A 128 8.49 -16.67 -14.93
N SER A 129 9.62 -16.62 -14.23
CA SER A 129 10.76 -17.50 -14.51
C SER A 129 10.41 -18.97 -14.27
N THR A 130 9.74 -19.29 -13.15
CA THR A 130 9.37 -20.68 -12.82
C THR A 130 8.33 -21.27 -13.78
N ARG A 131 7.35 -20.48 -14.25
CA ARG A 131 6.40 -20.96 -15.27
C ARG A 131 7.08 -21.22 -16.61
N SER A 132 8.00 -20.36 -17.03
CA SER A 132 8.77 -20.54 -18.27
C SER A 132 9.58 -21.84 -18.23
N SER A 133 10.29 -22.10 -17.13
CA SER A 133 11.08 -23.32 -16.96
C SER A 133 10.22 -24.60 -16.98
N ARG A 134 9.03 -24.59 -16.37
CA ARG A 134 8.10 -25.74 -16.41
C ARG A 134 7.48 -25.96 -17.78
N ALA A 135 7.17 -24.89 -18.51
CA ALA A 135 6.66 -24.98 -19.87
C ALA A 135 7.70 -25.59 -20.82
N LEU A 136 8.97 -25.18 -20.69
CA LEU A 136 10.09 -25.74 -21.44
C LEU A 136 10.35 -27.21 -21.07
N ALA A 137 10.33 -27.56 -19.79
CA ALA A 137 10.51 -28.94 -19.34
C ALA A 137 9.40 -29.88 -19.88
N ARG A 138 8.14 -29.45 -19.89
CA ARG A 138 7.03 -30.21 -20.49
C ARG A 138 7.18 -30.37 -22.00
N ARG A 139 7.70 -29.37 -22.70
CA ARG A 139 7.93 -29.44 -24.15
C ARG A 139 9.00 -30.47 -24.51
N ASN A 140 10.07 -30.57 -23.71
CA ASN A 140 11.15 -31.53 -23.93
C ASN A 140 10.76 -32.98 -23.58
N LEU A 141 9.86 -33.17 -22.61
CA LEU A 141 9.35 -34.51 -22.25
C LEU A 141 8.39 -35.12 -23.29
N GLY A 142 7.89 -34.32 -24.24
CA GLY A 142 7.02 -34.78 -25.33
C GLY A 142 7.73 -35.01 -26.66
N ALA A 143 9.05 -34.79 -26.75
CA ALA A 143 9.80 -35.06 -27.97
C ALA A 143 10.02 -36.57 -28.10
N PRO A 144 9.49 -37.25 -29.14
CA PRO A 144 9.80 -38.65 -29.38
C PRO A 144 11.31 -38.79 -29.57
N LEU A 145 11.92 -39.69 -28.82
CA LEU A 145 13.31 -40.10 -29.04
C LEU A 145 13.37 -40.69 -30.44
N THR A 146 13.75 -39.88 -31.43
CA THR A 146 14.12 -40.37 -32.75
C THR A 146 15.41 -41.16 -32.56
N THR A 147 15.25 -42.45 -32.27
CA THR A 147 16.28 -43.47 -32.40
C THR A 147 16.62 -43.59 -33.88
N GLU A 148 17.52 -42.75 -34.34
CA GLU A 148 18.25 -42.97 -35.60
C GLU A 148 19.22 -44.12 -35.34
N LEU A 149 18.90 -45.27 -35.92
CA LEU A 149 19.75 -46.45 -36.07
C LEU A 149 20.13 -46.58 -37.54
#